data_AF-A0A931KH02-F1
#
_entry.id   AF-A0A931KH02-F1
#
_cell.length_a   1.000
_cell.length_b   1.000
_cell.length_c   1.000
_cell.angle_alpha   90.00
_cell.angle_beta   90.00
_cell.angle_gamma   90.00
#
_symmetry.space_group_name_H-M   'P 1'
#
loop_
_entity.id
_entity.type
_entity.pdbx_description
1 polymer ?
#
loop_
_entity_poly.entity_id
_entity_poly.type
_entity_poly.pdbx_seq_one_letter_code
_entity_poly.pdbx_strand_id
1 'polypeptide(L)'
;MPAKPWLPRARRSVKCCLNLPGHERRKFEISRSMRRIRLMTVSGRKEFACMYVPTSFRIDDHGILLDFVERHAFATVVSIRDNVPFASHIPLVLDRSANVLLGHMARANPQWKHFETGDEILSIFTGPHAYVSPSWYVDSPAVPTWNYATVHVYGLPRLISSERTAEAVDTLVRKYEDHRETPWPNVLPDEFRRRMLSAIVGFEIPITRIEGKFKLGQNRSAEDQAGMLQGLRKDGPEAMALADFIDRNGYGA
;
A
#
# COMPACT_ATOMS: atom_id res chain seq x y z
N MET A 1 -6.66 8.43 -52.29
CA MET A 1 -5.99 7.12 -52.17
C MET A 1 -6.39 6.51 -50.82
N PRO A 2 -7.20 5.44 -50.77
CA PRO A 2 -7.59 4.83 -49.50
C PRO A 2 -6.59 3.72 -49.11
N ALA A 3 -6.07 3.80 -47.88
CA ALA A 3 -5.24 2.76 -47.29
C ALA A 3 -6.10 1.58 -46.82
N LYS A 4 -5.64 0.37 -47.14
CA LYS A 4 -6.32 -0.91 -46.87
C LYS A 4 -6.26 -1.31 -45.38
N PRO A 5 -7.28 -2.00 -44.84
CA PRO A 5 -7.27 -2.56 -43.49
C PRO A 5 -6.55 -3.91 -43.42
N TRP A 6 -5.80 -4.13 -42.33
CA TRP A 6 -5.17 -5.41 -42.00
C TRP A 6 -6.03 -6.18 -40.96
N LEU A 7 -6.46 -7.38 -41.33
CA LEU A 7 -7.05 -8.40 -40.46
C LEU A 7 -6.07 -9.59 -40.29
N PRO A 8 -6.23 -10.41 -39.23
CA PRO A 8 -5.15 -11.17 -38.61
C PRO A 8 -4.92 -12.55 -39.25
N ARG A 9 -3.70 -13.08 -39.13
CA ARG A 9 -3.39 -14.49 -39.46
C ARG A 9 -3.16 -15.30 -38.18
N ALA A 10 -4.06 -16.26 -37.96
CA ALA A 10 -3.82 -17.45 -37.17
C ALA A 10 -3.23 -18.57 -38.06
N ARG A 11 -2.35 -19.41 -37.49
CA ARG A 11 -2.09 -20.84 -37.81
C ARG A 11 -0.94 -21.32 -36.91
N ARG A 12 -1.22 -22.20 -35.94
CA ARG A 12 -1.27 -23.67 -35.98
C ARG A 12 0.07 -24.31 -35.60
N SER A 13 -0.05 -25.21 -34.65
CA SER A 13 0.95 -26.09 -34.04
C SER A 13 1.56 -27.07 -35.05
N VAL A 14 2.84 -27.37 -34.87
CA VAL A 14 3.50 -28.55 -35.44
C VAL A 14 4.32 -29.21 -34.33
N LYS A 15 3.87 -30.39 -33.89
CA LYS A 15 4.71 -31.38 -33.22
C LYS A 15 5.59 -32.02 -34.30
N CYS A 16 6.90 -32.01 -34.11
CA CYS A 16 7.81 -32.84 -34.89
C CYS A 16 8.73 -33.59 -33.93
N CYS A 17 8.54 -34.91 -33.87
CA CYS A 17 9.41 -35.85 -33.21
C CYS A 17 10.69 -36.03 -34.05
N LEU A 18 11.86 -35.85 -33.45
CA LEU A 18 13.13 -36.34 -33.98
C LEU A 18 13.87 -37.06 -32.85
N ASN A 19 13.97 -38.38 -32.98
CA ASN A 19 14.86 -39.25 -32.22
C ASN A 19 16.23 -39.26 -32.90
N LEU A 20 17.32 -39.02 -32.17
CA LEU A 20 18.65 -39.60 -32.44
C LEU A 20 19.44 -39.74 -31.10
N PRO A 21 20.45 -40.63 -31.03
CA PRO A 21 20.69 -41.50 -29.87
C PRO A 21 21.87 -41.09 -28.99
N GLY A 22 21.90 -41.66 -27.78
CA GLY A 22 23.13 -41.91 -27.03
C GLY A 22 23.61 -40.77 -26.14
N HIS A 23 23.18 -40.76 -24.88
CA HIS A 23 24.05 -40.54 -23.73
C HIS A 23 23.37 -41.04 -22.44
N GLU A 24 24.14 -41.78 -21.67
CA GLU A 24 23.81 -42.53 -20.45
C GLU A 24 22.75 -41.92 -19.53
N ARG A 25 21.73 -42.74 -19.23
CA ARG A 25 20.84 -42.55 -18.09
C ARG A 25 21.62 -42.82 -16.80
N ARG A 26 21.95 -41.79 -16.02
CA ARG A 26 22.23 -42.01 -14.59
C ARG A 26 20.90 -42.15 -13.86
N LYS A 27 20.61 -43.38 -13.46
CA LYS A 27 19.60 -43.71 -12.45
C LYS A 27 20.03 -43.02 -11.14
N PHE A 28 19.26 -42.08 -10.64
CA PHE A 28 19.37 -41.66 -9.24
C PHE A 28 18.55 -42.64 -8.40
N GLU A 29 19.27 -43.54 -7.75
CA GLU A 29 18.76 -44.48 -6.78
C GLU A 29 18.48 -43.73 -5.46
N ILE A 30 17.25 -43.84 -4.97
CA ILE A 30 16.83 -43.23 -3.70
C ILE A 30 17.45 -44.05 -2.57
N SER A 31 18.58 -43.59 -2.04
CA SER A 31 19.17 -44.15 -0.82
C SER A 31 18.67 -43.38 0.41
N ARG A 32 17.93 -44.08 1.27
CA ARG A 32 17.56 -43.64 2.62
C ARG A 32 18.83 -43.51 3.47
N SER A 33 19.24 -42.28 3.76
CA SER A 33 20.17 -42.00 4.86
C SER A 33 19.72 -40.75 5.58
N MET A 34 19.24 -40.95 6.81
CA MET A 34 18.99 -39.91 7.81
C MET A 34 20.20 -38.98 7.91
N ARG A 35 20.08 -37.76 7.40
CA ARG A 35 20.92 -36.65 7.84
C ARG A 35 20.01 -35.60 8.44
N ARG A 36 20.19 -35.39 9.74
CA ARG A 36 19.63 -34.27 10.51
C ARG A 36 19.76 -32.99 9.68
N ILE A 37 18.64 -32.48 9.18
CA ILE A 37 18.55 -31.11 8.69
C ILE A 37 18.63 -30.25 9.95
N ARG A 38 19.84 -29.77 10.24
CA ARG A 38 20.05 -28.70 11.19
C ARG A 38 19.33 -27.49 10.59
N LEU A 39 18.21 -27.09 11.19
CA LEU A 39 17.54 -25.83 10.90
C LEU A 39 18.56 -24.72 11.21
N MET A 40 19.35 -24.32 10.22
CA MET A 40 20.11 -23.09 10.29
C MET A 40 19.09 -21.99 10.08
N THR A 41 18.71 -21.36 11.18
CA THR A 41 18.11 -20.03 11.17
C THR A 41 18.96 -19.17 10.24
N VAL A 42 18.36 -18.72 9.14
CA VAL A 42 18.95 -17.69 8.28
C VAL A 42 18.86 -16.37 9.05
N SER A 43 19.78 -16.21 10.00
CA SER A 43 20.18 -14.93 10.56
C SER A 43 20.94 -14.20 9.46
N GLY A 44 20.32 -13.19 8.86
CA GLY A 44 20.98 -12.37 7.85
C GLY A 44 20.16 -11.95 6.64
N ARG A 45 18.83 -11.79 6.73
CA ARG A 45 18.20 -10.84 5.81
C ARG A 45 18.75 -9.47 6.18
N LYS A 46 19.61 -8.89 5.34
CA LYS A 46 19.78 -7.44 5.32
C LYS A 46 18.37 -6.86 5.29
N GLU A 47 18.05 -6.01 6.25
CA GLU A 47 16.88 -5.14 6.17
C GLU A 47 17.03 -4.34 4.87
N PHE A 48 16.41 -4.84 3.81
CA PHE A 48 16.23 -4.02 2.63
C PHE A 48 15.20 -2.98 3.04
N ALA A 49 15.63 -1.72 3.15
CA ALA A 49 14.70 -0.61 3.18
C ALA A 49 13.85 -0.72 1.90
N CYS A 50 12.57 -0.99 2.08
CA CYS A 50 11.66 -1.25 0.96
C CYS A 50 11.18 0.07 0.34
N MET A 51 11.33 1.17 1.07
CA MET A 51 11.16 2.54 0.61
C MET A 51 12.47 3.32 0.63
N TYR A 52 12.77 4.05 -0.46
CA TYR A 52 13.87 5.01 -0.47
C TYR A 52 13.48 6.33 0.24
N VAL A 53 14.10 6.57 1.39
CA VAL A 53 13.82 7.73 2.24
C VAL A 53 15.13 8.43 2.65
N PRO A 54 15.47 9.58 2.04
CA PRO A 54 16.56 10.43 2.53
C PRO A 54 16.32 10.86 3.99
N THR A 55 17.39 10.99 4.78
CA THR A 55 17.32 11.28 6.22
C THR A 55 16.46 12.51 6.54
N SER A 56 16.58 13.59 5.76
CA SER A 56 15.82 14.83 5.96
C SER A 56 14.30 14.69 5.82
N PHE A 57 13.83 13.59 5.21
CA PHE A 57 12.42 13.34 4.94
C PHE A 57 11.88 12.11 5.69
N ARG A 58 12.74 11.43 6.46
CA ARG A 58 12.38 10.22 7.17
C ARG A 58 11.64 10.55 8.44
N ILE A 59 10.55 9.84 8.67
CA ILE A 59 9.78 9.92 9.91
C ILE A 59 10.00 8.64 10.69
N ASP A 60 10.70 8.75 11.81
CA ASP A 60 11.02 7.63 12.70
C ASP A 60 10.04 7.52 13.89
N ASP A 61 9.26 8.58 14.18
CA ASP A 61 8.28 8.58 15.26
C ASP A 61 7.07 7.70 14.88
N HIS A 62 6.95 6.57 15.58
CA HIS A 62 5.89 5.60 15.29
C HIS A 62 4.49 6.16 15.54
N GLY A 63 4.31 7.03 16.54
CA GLY A 63 3.03 7.67 16.83
C GLY A 63 2.55 8.52 15.66
N ILE A 64 3.43 9.35 15.10
CA ILE A 64 3.14 10.17 13.90
C ILE A 64 2.75 9.29 12.70
N LEU A 65 3.43 8.16 12.50
CA LEU A 65 3.13 7.25 11.39
C LEU A 65 1.75 6.59 11.55
N LEU A 66 1.39 6.16 12.77
CA LEU A 66 0.08 5.57 13.05
C LEU A 66 -1.04 6.61 12.95
N ASP A 67 -0.82 7.82 13.45
CA ASP A 67 -1.74 8.97 13.30
C ASP A 67 -1.99 9.25 11.80
N PHE A 68 -0.93 9.22 10.99
CA PHE A 68 -1.03 9.42 9.55
C PHE A 68 -1.86 8.32 8.87
N VAL A 69 -1.59 7.05 9.19
CA VAL A 69 -2.34 5.89 8.70
C VAL A 69 -3.83 5.99 9.04
N GLU A 70 -4.16 6.42 10.26
CA GLU A 70 -5.56 6.61 10.67
C GLU A 70 -6.24 7.74 9.90
N ARG A 71 -5.58 8.88 9.69
CA ARG A 71 -6.15 10.01 8.96
C ARG A 71 -6.30 9.73 7.47
N HIS A 72 -5.37 8.99 6.88
CA HIS A 72 -5.31 8.70 5.44
C HIS A 72 -5.74 7.26 5.09
N ALA A 73 -6.78 6.78 5.76
CA ALA A 73 -7.18 5.37 5.78
C ALA A 73 -7.56 4.73 4.43
N PHE A 74 -7.75 5.50 3.35
CA PHE A 74 -8.00 4.94 2.02
C PHE A 74 -6.68 4.54 1.35
N ALA A 75 -6.25 3.31 1.60
CA ALA A 75 -4.94 2.82 1.21
C ALA A 75 -4.95 2.15 -0.16
N THR A 76 -3.79 2.11 -0.82
CA THR A 76 -3.54 1.20 -1.94
C THR A 76 -2.88 -0.07 -1.41
N VAL A 77 -3.58 -1.20 -1.46
CA VAL A 77 -3.10 -2.51 -1.01
C VAL A 77 -2.54 -3.29 -2.19
N VAL A 78 -1.24 -3.56 -2.14
CA VAL A 78 -0.46 -4.23 -3.18
C VAL A 78 -0.02 -5.60 -2.69
N SER A 79 -0.38 -6.64 -3.43
CA SER A 79 0.16 -8.00 -3.27
C SER A 79 0.83 -8.44 -4.56
N ILE A 80 1.71 -9.43 -4.48
CA ILE A 80 2.39 -9.99 -5.65
C ILE A 80 1.90 -11.42 -5.86
N ARG A 81 1.54 -11.76 -7.09
CA ARG A 81 1.22 -13.13 -7.48
C ARG A 81 1.90 -13.44 -8.81
N ASP A 82 2.63 -14.55 -8.86
CA ASP A 82 3.37 -14.97 -10.05
C ASP A 82 4.30 -13.86 -10.60
N ASN A 83 4.95 -13.11 -9.70
CA ASN A 83 5.77 -11.92 -9.98
C ASN A 83 5.04 -10.74 -10.63
N VAL A 84 3.70 -10.71 -10.58
CA VAL A 84 2.89 -9.59 -11.07
C VAL A 84 2.24 -8.87 -9.88
N PRO A 85 2.39 -7.54 -9.77
CA PRO A 85 1.70 -6.78 -8.74
C PRO A 85 0.20 -6.71 -9.02
N PHE A 86 -0.58 -6.86 -7.96
CA PHE A 86 -2.03 -6.66 -7.96
C PHE A 86 -2.36 -5.62 -6.91
N ALA A 87 -3.15 -4.61 -7.28
CA ALA A 87 -3.51 -3.51 -6.40
C ALA A 87 -5.03 -3.35 -6.25
N SER A 88 -5.47 -3.03 -5.04
CA SER A 88 -6.83 -2.56 -4.75
C SER A 88 -6.76 -1.30 -3.88
N HIS A 89 -7.74 -0.41 -4.03
CA HIS A 89 -7.88 0.77 -3.18
C HIS A 89 -8.94 0.46 -2.12
N ILE A 90 -8.52 0.35 -0.86
CA ILE A 90 -9.33 -0.20 0.24
C ILE A 90 -9.22 0.70 1.47
N PRO A 91 -10.34 1.08 2.10
CA PRO A 91 -10.31 1.66 3.44
C PRO A 91 -9.78 0.65 4.46
N LEU A 92 -8.71 1.02 5.16
CA LEU A 92 -8.12 0.23 6.24
C LEU A 92 -8.28 0.95 7.58
N VAL A 93 -8.72 0.20 8.60
CA VAL A 93 -8.85 0.67 9.97
C VAL A 93 -7.66 0.18 10.77
N LEU A 94 -6.95 1.07 11.45
CA LEU A 94 -5.89 0.68 12.37
C LEU A 94 -6.49 0.25 13.71
N ASP A 95 -6.15 -0.96 14.16
CA ASP A 95 -6.29 -1.38 15.56
C ASP A 95 -4.91 -1.24 16.22
N ARG A 96 -4.72 -0.12 16.93
CA ARG A 96 -3.44 0.18 17.62
C ARG A 96 -3.10 -0.86 18.69
N SER A 97 -4.10 -1.43 19.35
CA SER A 97 -3.90 -2.35 20.47
C SER A 97 -3.34 -3.68 20.00
N ALA A 98 -3.81 -4.15 18.85
CA ALA A 98 -3.34 -5.38 18.22
C ALA A 98 -2.21 -5.14 17.22
N ASN A 99 -1.89 -3.89 16.90
CA ASN A 99 -0.93 -3.48 15.87
C ASN A 99 -1.25 -4.12 14.49
N VAL A 100 -2.53 -4.05 14.08
CA VAL A 100 -3.01 -4.61 12.82
C VAL A 100 -3.84 -3.60 12.03
N LEU A 101 -3.84 -3.74 10.70
CA LEU A 101 -4.79 -3.06 9.83
C LEU A 101 -5.96 -4.00 9.50
N LEU A 102 -7.19 -3.55 9.69
CA LEU A 102 -8.41 -4.28 9.36
C LEU A 102 -9.01 -3.74 8.06
N GLY A 103 -9.44 -4.64 7.19
CA GLY A 103 -10.07 -4.26 5.93
C GLY A 103 -11.05 -5.33 5.45
N HIS A 104 -11.78 -4.99 4.41
CA HIS A 104 -12.57 -5.96 3.66
C HIS A 104 -12.54 -5.62 2.18
N MET A 105 -12.80 -6.62 1.35
CA MET A 105 -12.97 -6.44 -0.08
C MET A 105 -14.13 -7.30 -0.59
N ALA A 106 -14.65 -6.98 -1.78
CA ALA A 106 -15.65 -7.81 -2.43
C ALA A 106 -15.11 -9.24 -2.62
N ARG A 107 -15.95 -10.26 -2.37
CA ARG A 107 -15.57 -11.67 -2.55
C ARG A 107 -15.16 -11.99 -3.99
N ALA A 108 -15.69 -11.24 -4.96
CA ALA A 108 -15.33 -11.34 -6.38
C ALA A 108 -13.94 -10.79 -6.71
N ASN A 109 -13.35 -9.94 -5.86
CA ASN A 109 -11.98 -9.47 -6.04
C ASN A 109 -11.01 -10.64 -5.77
N PRO A 110 -10.22 -11.11 -6.74
CA PRO A 110 -9.37 -12.29 -6.55
C PRO A 110 -8.20 -12.04 -5.59
N GLN A 111 -7.90 -10.79 -5.23
CA GLN A 111 -6.73 -10.44 -4.42
C GLN A 111 -6.71 -11.11 -3.04
N TRP A 112 -7.86 -11.35 -2.40
CA TRP A 112 -7.90 -12.00 -1.08
C TRP A 112 -7.30 -13.42 -1.12
N LYS A 113 -7.33 -14.09 -2.28
CA LYS A 113 -6.70 -15.41 -2.46
C LYS A 113 -5.18 -15.34 -2.43
N HIS A 114 -4.59 -14.16 -2.63
CA HIS A 114 -3.14 -13.97 -2.54
C HIS A 114 -2.68 -14.07 -1.09
N PHE A 115 -3.58 -13.89 -0.12
CA PHE A 115 -3.23 -13.93 1.31
C PHE A 115 -3.01 -15.36 1.81
N GLU A 116 -3.44 -16.37 1.04
CA GLU A 116 -3.21 -17.79 1.34
C GLU A 116 -1.74 -18.19 1.17
N THR A 117 -0.93 -17.42 0.43
CA THR A 117 0.50 -17.74 0.22
C THR A 117 1.36 -17.42 1.44
N GLY A 118 0.87 -16.56 2.35
CA GLY A 118 1.63 -16.07 3.50
C GLY A 118 2.73 -15.06 3.12
N ASP A 119 2.67 -14.48 1.92
CA ASP A 119 3.62 -13.46 1.50
C ASP A 119 3.32 -12.10 2.15
N GLU A 120 4.38 -11.33 2.41
CA GLU A 120 4.26 -9.94 2.87
C GLU A 120 3.65 -9.07 1.77
N ILE A 121 2.71 -8.21 2.15
CA ILE A 121 2.07 -7.23 1.26
C ILE A 121 2.44 -5.81 1.64
N LEU A 122 2.21 -4.87 0.74
CA LEU A 122 2.43 -3.44 0.94
C LEU A 122 1.09 -2.70 0.94
N SER A 123 0.83 -1.90 1.96
CA SER A 123 -0.28 -0.94 2.01
C SER A 123 0.29 0.48 1.98
N ILE A 124 -0.09 1.26 0.96
CA ILE A 124 0.38 2.63 0.74
C ILE A 124 -0.71 3.60 1.18
N PHE A 125 -0.36 4.45 2.14
CA PHE A 125 -1.20 5.55 2.63
C PHE A 125 -0.65 6.86 2.08
N THR A 126 -1.48 7.58 1.33
CA THR A 126 -1.08 8.82 0.65
C THR A 126 -1.76 10.02 1.29
N GLY A 127 -0.95 10.99 1.67
CA GLY A 127 -1.40 12.27 2.22
C GLY A 127 -1.38 13.37 1.16
N PRO A 128 -1.46 14.63 1.59
CA PRO A 128 -1.39 15.78 0.69
C PRO A 128 -0.08 15.80 -0.10
N HIS A 129 -0.16 16.33 -1.32
CA HIS A 129 0.97 16.48 -2.23
C HIS A 129 0.73 17.64 -3.19
N ALA A 130 1.80 18.32 -3.61
CA ALA A 130 1.71 19.40 -4.58
C ALA A 130 3.05 19.64 -5.29
N TYR A 131 2.94 20.25 -6.46
CA TYR A 131 4.07 20.87 -7.13
C TYR A 131 4.58 22.07 -6.30
N VAL A 132 5.90 22.27 -6.30
CA VAL A 132 6.54 23.41 -5.68
C VAL A 132 7.38 24.15 -6.71
N SER A 133 6.99 25.40 -6.99
CA SER A 133 7.69 26.26 -7.94
C SER A 133 8.98 26.81 -7.33
N PRO A 134 10.11 26.79 -8.07
CA PRO A 134 11.33 27.45 -7.61
C PRO A 134 11.17 28.98 -7.55
N SER A 135 10.16 29.56 -8.21
CA SER A 135 9.87 31.00 -8.15
C SER A 135 9.35 31.49 -6.79
N TRP A 136 9.08 30.57 -5.86
CA TRP A 136 8.66 30.89 -4.50
C TRP A 136 9.83 30.96 -3.51
N TYR A 137 11.01 30.50 -3.91
CA TYR A 137 12.21 30.52 -3.09
C TYR A 137 12.91 31.88 -3.19
N VAL A 138 13.56 32.27 -2.10
CA VAL A 138 14.47 33.42 -2.06
C VAL A 138 15.82 33.01 -2.62
N ASP A 139 16.27 31.81 -2.26
CA ASP A 139 17.56 31.28 -2.70
C ASP A 139 17.54 30.88 -4.18
N SER A 140 18.63 31.18 -4.88
CA SER A 140 18.84 30.87 -6.28
C SER A 140 20.29 30.41 -6.52
N PRO A 141 20.53 29.41 -7.40
CA PRO A 141 19.57 28.72 -8.24
C PRO A 141 18.75 27.65 -7.50
N ALA A 142 17.50 27.45 -7.94
CA ALA A 142 16.62 26.41 -7.44
C ALA A 142 15.90 25.65 -8.57
N VAL A 143 15.45 24.43 -8.27
CA VAL A 143 14.77 23.53 -9.22
C VAL A 143 13.35 23.23 -8.78
N PRO A 144 12.42 22.99 -9.72
CA PRO A 144 11.07 22.56 -9.40
C PRO A 144 11.06 21.18 -8.73
N THR A 145 10.08 20.97 -7.86
CA THR A 145 9.95 19.70 -7.13
C THR A 145 8.48 19.36 -6.85
N TRP A 146 8.25 18.16 -6.35
CA TRP A 146 7.03 17.76 -5.69
C TRP A 146 7.30 17.51 -4.21
N ASN A 147 6.44 18.08 -3.37
CA ASN A 147 6.37 17.82 -1.94
C ASN A 147 5.13 16.98 -1.64
N TYR A 148 5.28 16.05 -0.70
CA TYR A 148 4.25 15.07 -0.37
C TYR A 148 4.52 14.39 0.97
N ALA A 149 3.48 13.81 1.55
CA ALA A 149 3.56 12.92 2.69
C ALA A 149 2.99 11.53 2.35
N THR A 150 3.70 10.47 2.72
CA THR A 150 3.21 9.09 2.56
C THR A 150 3.76 8.16 3.62
N VAL A 151 2.99 7.11 3.93
CA VAL A 151 3.40 6.02 4.80
C VAL A 151 3.18 4.69 4.09
N HIS A 152 4.19 3.84 4.09
CA HIS A 152 4.14 2.46 3.61
C HIS A 152 4.09 1.52 4.80
N VAL A 153 3.05 0.68 4.86
CA VAL A 153 2.90 -0.36 5.87
C VAL A 153 3.07 -1.72 5.21
N TYR A 154 3.93 -2.55 5.78
CA TYR A 154 4.13 -3.93 5.36
C TYR A 154 3.55 -4.86 6.42
N GLY A 155 3.05 -6.01 5.97
CA GLY A 155 2.54 -7.01 6.88
C GLY A 155 2.11 -8.30 6.20
N LEU A 156 1.76 -9.28 7.03
CA LEU A 156 1.41 -10.64 6.61
C LEU A 156 -0.11 -10.82 6.67
N PRO A 157 -0.83 -10.67 5.55
CA PRO A 157 -2.28 -10.61 5.58
C PRO A 157 -2.87 -11.99 5.90
N ARG A 158 -3.98 -12.00 6.64
CA ARG A 158 -4.77 -13.21 6.88
C ARG A 158 -6.25 -12.92 6.85
N LEU A 159 -7.04 -13.90 6.40
CA LEU A 159 -8.49 -13.81 6.44
C LEU A 159 -8.98 -13.88 7.88
N ILE A 160 -10.05 -13.16 8.19
CA ILE A 160 -10.69 -13.13 9.51
C ILE A 160 -12.09 -13.73 9.45
N SER A 161 -12.66 -14.03 10.61
CA SER A 161 -14.01 -14.60 10.69
C SER A 161 -15.08 -13.60 10.24
N SER A 162 -16.29 -14.10 9.99
CA SER A 162 -17.46 -13.26 9.68
C SER A 162 -17.78 -12.25 10.78
N GLU A 163 -17.58 -12.63 12.04
CA GLU A 163 -17.86 -11.81 13.22
C GLU A 163 -16.86 -10.65 13.27
N ARG A 164 -15.56 -10.96 13.14
CA ARG A 164 -14.50 -9.94 13.08
C ARG A 164 -14.64 -9.03 11.85
N THR A 165 -15.13 -9.57 10.73
CA THR A 165 -15.45 -8.79 9.53
C THR A 165 -16.57 -7.79 9.81
N ALA A 166 -17.63 -8.22 10.50
CA ALA A 166 -18.73 -7.32 10.88
C ALA A 166 -18.26 -6.22 11.85
N GLU A 167 -17.40 -6.55 12.82
CA GLU A 167 -16.78 -5.57 13.73
C GLU A 167 -15.96 -4.51 12.96
N ALA A 168 -15.18 -4.94 11.97
CA ALA A 168 -14.39 -4.03 11.13
C ALA A 168 -15.29 -3.12 10.29
N VAL A 169 -16.37 -3.66 9.71
CA VAL A 169 -17.38 -2.87 8.98
C VAL A 169 -18.03 -1.83 9.90
N ASP A 170 -18.49 -2.23 11.07
CA ASP A 170 -19.14 -1.30 12.01
C ASP A 170 -18.17 -0.21 12.49
N THR A 171 -16.89 -0.53 12.66
CA THR A 171 -15.85 0.45 13.01
C THR A 171 -15.61 1.45 11.88
N LEU A 172 -15.62 0.98 10.63
CA LEU A 172 -15.52 1.83 9.46
C LEU A 172 -16.73 2.76 9.35
N VAL A 173 -17.94 2.25 9.57
CA VAL A 173 -19.17 3.05 9.57
C VAL A 173 -19.07 4.16 10.62
N ARG A 174 -18.75 3.82 11.88
CA ARG A 174 -18.58 4.80 12.96
C ARG A 174 -17.59 5.90 12.59
N LYS A 175 -16.42 5.52 12.08
CA LYS A 175 -15.37 6.47 11.66
C LYS A 175 -15.87 7.51 10.66
N TYR A 176 -16.69 7.10 9.69
CA TYR A 176 -17.12 7.98 8.59
C TYR A 176 -18.51 8.59 8.76
N GLU A 177 -19.32 8.12 9.72
CA GLU A 177 -20.68 8.62 9.96
C GLU A 177 -20.82 9.41 11.27
N ASP A 178 -20.12 9.04 12.35
CA ASP A 178 -20.38 9.59 13.70
C ASP A 178 -20.18 11.11 13.80
N HIS A 179 -19.30 11.67 12.97
CA HIS A 179 -18.97 13.10 12.98
C HIS A 179 -19.94 13.94 12.12
N ARG A 180 -20.91 13.32 11.44
CA ARG A 180 -21.87 14.02 10.59
C ARG A 180 -22.97 14.67 11.43
N GLU A 181 -23.55 15.76 10.92
CA GLU A 181 -24.70 16.42 11.54
C GLU A 181 -25.93 15.49 11.64
N THR A 182 -26.11 14.63 10.64
CA THR A 182 -27.16 13.59 10.64
C THR A 182 -26.54 12.25 10.22
N PRO A 183 -25.98 11.48 11.18
CA PRO A 183 -25.36 10.20 10.88
C PRO A 183 -26.35 9.21 10.27
N TRP A 184 -25.91 8.42 9.28
CA TRP A 184 -26.71 7.29 8.82
C TRP A 184 -26.89 6.28 9.97
N PRO A 185 -28.12 5.85 10.29
CA PRO A 185 -28.40 5.10 11.53
C PRO A 185 -27.77 3.70 11.60
N ASN A 186 -27.25 3.16 10.49
CA ASN A 186 -26.73 1.80 10.38
C ASN A 186 -27.70 0.71 10.90
N VAL A 187 -29.01 0.96 10.78
CA VAL A 187 -30.07 -0.01 11.10
C VAL A 187 -30.51 -0.66 9.80
N LEU A 188 -30.11 -1.92 9.63
CA LEU A 188 -30.44 -2.74 8.46
C LEU A 188 -31.25 -3.96 8.87
N PRO A 189 -32.22 -4.43 8.05
CA PRO A 189 -32.85 -5.73 8.27
C PRO A 189 -31.80 -6.84 8.36
N ASP A 190 -31.92 -7.72 9.35
CA ASP A 190 -30.89 -8.73 9.65
C ASP A 190 -30.53 -9.61 8.44
N GLU A 191 -31.54 -10.02 7.66
CA GLU A 191 -31.32 -10.82 6.45
C GLU A 191 -30.51 -10.04 5.40
N PHE A 192 -30.84 -8.76 5.21
CA PHE A 192 -30.12 -7.89 4.30
C PHE A 192 -28.67 -7.71 4.73
N ARG A 193 -28.44 -7.44 6.03
CA ARG A 193 -27.08 -7.29 6.59
C ARG A 193 -26.26 -8.56 6.41
N ARG A 194 -26.81 -9.74 6.73
CA ARG A 194 -26.14 -11.04 6.52
C ARG A 194 -25.76 -11.27 5.06
N ARG A 195 -26.66 -10.93 4.12
CA ARG A 195 -26.42 -11.06 2.68
C ARG A 195 -25.30 -10.12 2.19
N MET A 196 -25.22 -8.90 2.72
CA MET A 196 -24.14 -7.97 2.35
C MET A 196 -22.79 -8.40 2.93
N LEU A 197 -22.77 -8.87 4.19
CA LEU A 197 -21.56 -9.40 4.82
C LEU A 197 -21.04 -10.66 4.11
N SER A 198 -21.92 -11.53 3.62
CA SER A 198 -21.48 -12.73 2.89
C SER A 198 -20.85 -12.40 1.52
N ALA A 199 -21.17 -11.24 0.94
CA ALA A 199 -20.62 -10.77 -0.33
C ALA A 199 -19.21 -10.17 -0.22
N ILE A 200 -18.70 -9.97 1.00
CA ILE A 200 -17.35 -9.47 1.27
C ILE A 200 -16.49 -10.54 1.95
N VAL A 201 -15.18 -10.31 1.92
CA VAL A 201 -14.17 -11.07 2.64
C VAL A 201 -13.40 -10.08 3.51
N GLY A 202 -13.46 -10.27 4.83
CA GLY A 202 -12.65 -9.52 5.77
C GLY A 202 -11.24 -10.09 5.85
N PHE A 203 -10.29 -9.22 6.13
CA PHE A 203 -8.91 -9.60 6.39
C PHE A 203 -8.29 -8.65 7.42
N GLU A 204 -7.19 -9.09 8.00
CA GLU A 204 -6.31 -8.26 8.80
C GLU A 204 -4.87 -8.36 8.30
N ILE A 205 -4.09 -7.32 8.58
CA ILE A 205 -2.68 -7.20 8.22
C ILE A 205 -1.92 -6.84 9.50
N PRO A 206 -1.43 -7.83 10.26
CA PRO A 206 -0.44 -7.61 11.30
C PRO A 206 0.77 -6.88 10.74
N ILE A 207 1.09 -5.74 11.35
CA ILE A 207 2.13 -4.83 10.87
C ILE A 207 3.50 -5.42 11.21
N THR A 208 4.31 -5.69 10.19
CA THR A 208 5.70 -6.13 10.33
C THR A 208 6.68 -4.97 10.26
N ARG A 209 6.37 -3.95 9.45
CA ARG A 209 7.19 -2.76 9.25
C ARG A 209 6.33 -1.57 8.82
N ILE A 210 6.73 -0.38 9.24
CA ILE A 210 6.13 0.89 8.82
C ILE A 210 7.24 1.87 8.46
N GLU A 211 7.11 2.52 7.31
CA GLU A 211 8.10 3.45 6.77
C GLU A 211 7.38 4.73 6.35
N GLY A 212 7.81 5.90 6.82
CA GLY A 212 7.23 7.18 6.46
C GLY A 212 8.21 8.11 5.75
N LYS A 213 7.70 8.82 4.74
CA LYS A 213 8.42 9.87 4.05
C LYS A 213 7.58 11.13 3.93
N PHE A 214 8.00 12.17 4.63
CA PHE A 214 7.44 13.50 4.50
C PHE A 214 8.49 14.38 3.83
N LYS A 215 8.34 14.61 2.52
CA LYS A 215 9.19 15.52 1.76
C LYS A 215 8.48 16.86 1.68
N LEU A 216 8.80 17.76 2.60
CA LEU A 216 8.04 18.99 2.86
C LEU A 216 8.90 20.25 2.82
N GLY A 217 10.17 20.15 2.39
CA GLY A 217 11.08 21.31 2.32
C GLY A 217 11.94 21.52 3.57
N GLN A 218 12.01 20.55 4.48
CA GLN A 218 12.78 20.62 5.73
C GLN A 218 14.29 20.84 5.52
N ASN A 219 14.78 20.62 4.29
CA ASN A 219 16.16 20.84 3.89
C ASN A 219 16.42 22.25 3.33
N ARG A 220 15.43 23.14 3.36
CA ARG A 220 15.49 24.53 2.89
C ARG A 220 15.65 25.51 4.05
N SER A 221 16.14 26.71 3.73
CA SER A 221 16.19 27.86 4.66
C SER A 221 14.79 28.25 5.14
N ALA A 222 14.70 28.96 6.27
CA ALA A 222 13.42 29.41 6.82
C ALA A 222 12.70 30.36 5.85
N GLU A 223 13.45 31.22 5.15
CA GLU A 223 12.94 32.14 4.14
C GLU A 223 12.34 31.39 2.94
N ASP A 224 13.02 30.35 2.44
CA ASP A 224 12.50 29.51 1.36
C ASP A 224 11.25 28.73 1.79
N GLN A 225 11.21 28.24 3.04
CA GLN A 225 10.04 27.55 3.58
C GLN A 225 8.83 28.51 3.68
N ALA A 226 9.05 29.74 4.16
CA ALA A 226 8.01 30.76 4.23
C ALA A 226 7.49 31.15 2.84
N GLY A 227 8.39 31.34 1.87
CA GLY A 227 8.04 31.63 0.48
C GLY A 227 7.25 30.49 -0.16
N MET A 228 7.69 29.24 0.03
CA MET A 228 6.98 28.04 -0.41
C MET A 228 5.58 27.94 0.17
N LEU A 229 5.41 28.13 1.48
CA LEU A 229 4.10 28.08 2.15
C LEU A 229 3.15 29.15 1.61
N GLN A 230 3.66 30.37 1.39
CA GLN A 230 2.87 31.44 0.77
C GLN A 230 2.44 31.08 -0.66
N GLY A 231 3.34 30.49 -1.45
CA GLY A 231 3.04 30.01 -2.80
C GLY A 231 1.96 28.94 -2.79
N LEU A 232 2.14 27.88 -1.99
CA LEU A 232 1.19 26.76 -1.87
C LEU A 232 -0.23 27.21 -1.50
N ARG A 233 -0.37 28.16 -0.56
CA ARG A 233 -1.67 28.70 -0.14
C ARG A 233 -2.42 29.45 -1.26
N LYS A 234 -1.75 29.84 -2.35
CA LYS A 234 -2.33 30.58 -3.49
C LYS A 234 -2.48 29.74 -4.76
N ASP A 235 -1.89 28.54 -4.81
CA ASP A 235 -1.75 27.76 -6.05
C ASP A 235 -2.96 26.84 -6.32
N GLY A 236 -3.73 26.48 -5.30
CA GLY A 236 -4.94 25.67 -5.45
C GLY A 236 -5.31 24.88 -4.19
N PRO A 237 -6.45 24.17 -4.18
CA PRO A 237 -6.93 23.44 -3.00
C PRO A 237 -6.00 22.30 -2.58
N GLU A 238 -5.39 21.57 -3.52
CA GLU A 238 -4.43 20.50 -3.21
C GLU A 238 -3.14 21.06 -2.58
N ALA A 239 -2.64 22.17 -3.11
CA ALA A 239 -1.48 22.87 -2.58
C ALA A 239 -1.75 23.48 -1.20
N MET A 240 -2.94 24.04 -0.99
CA MET A 240 -3.40 24.52 0.31
C MET A 240 -3.49 23.38 1.33
N ALA A 241 -4.02 22.21 0.96
CA ALA A 241 -4.06 21.04 1.84
C ALA A 241 -2.66 20.57 2.27
N LEU A 242 -1.67 20.69 1.37
CA LEU A 242 -0.26 20.43 1.71
C LEU A 242 0.29 21.49 2.67
N ALA A 243 0.04 22.79 2.42
CA ALA A 243 0.45 23.85 3.34
C ALA A 243 -0.15 23.65 4.75
N ASP A 244 -1.45 23.35 4.83
CA ASP A 244 -2.12 23.06 6.10
C ASP A 244 -1.52 21.83 6.79
N PHE A 245 -1.10 20.82 6.03
CA PHE A 245 -0.41 19.66 6.58
C PHE A 245 0.97 20.01 7.15
N ILE A 246 1.73 20.86 6.45
CA ILE A 246 3.04 21.33 6.90
C ILE A 246 2.91 22.10 8.22
N ASP A 247 1.98 23.06 8.28
CA ASP A 247 1.75 23.88 9.48
C ASP A 247 1.28 23.04 10.67
N ARG A 248 0.26 22.18 10.48
CA ARG A 248 -0.32 21.37 11.56
C ARG A 248 0.66 20.38 12.20
N ASN A 249 1.70 19.99 11.47
CA ASN A 249 2.69 19.02 11.95
C ASN A 249 4.05 19.68 12.30
N GLY A 250 4.12 21.02 12.33
CA GLY A 250 5.33 21.74 12.75
C GLY A 250 6.50 21.61 11.78
N TYR A 251 6.24 21.40 10.49
CA TYR A 251 7.26 21.39 9.44
C TYR A 251 7.43 22.76 8.75
N GLY A 252 6.62 23.75 9.14
CA GLY A 252 6.77 25.15 8.71
C GLY A 252 7.70 25.92 9.65
N ALA A 253 8.34 26.97 9.11
CA ALA A 253 9.18 27.91 9.84
C ALA A 253 8.36 28.88 10.71
#